data_AF-A0A4Q3BBQ7-F1
#
_entry.id   AF-A0A4Q3BBQ7-F1
#
_cell.length_a   1.000
_cell.length_b   1.000
_cell.length_c   1.000
_cell.angle_alpha   90.00
_cell.angle_beta   90.00
_cell.angle_gamma   90.00
#
_symmetry.space_group_name_H-M   'P 1'
#
loop_
_entity.id
_entity.type
_entity.pdbx_description
1 polymer ?
#
loop_
_entity_poly.entity_id
_entity_poly.type
_entity_poly.pdbx_seq_one_letter_code
_entity_poly.pdbx_strand_id
1 'polypeptide(L)'
;MGFQKKISVLAMAIALVSVAPSFAAEAPKTDAKKAGAEAPKAWMNKKLTPEQRTELVLKEMTMDEKLKLVFGYFGTDAPWKNFKRPVESHPQSAGFVYGIPRLGIPNLWEADAGVGVASQGGPDVRGATALPSGIATAATWDLKTAYAGGAMI
;
A
#
# COMPACT_ATOMS: atom_id res chain seq x y z
N MET A 1 15.50 50.10 -2.94
CA MET A 1 15.73 51.16 -1.91
C MET A 1 14.49 51.18 -1.02
N GLY A 2 14.50 50.50 0.12
CA GLY A 2 14.80 51.09 1.44
C GLY A 2 13.56 51.83 1.96
N PHE A 3 12.85 51.38 2.99
CA PHE A 3 13.25 51.64 4.37
C PHE A 3 12.46 50.78 5.37
N GLN A 4 13.15 50.37 6.43
CA GLN A 4 12.63 49.60 7.56
C GLN A 4 11.88 50.48 8.56
N LYS A 5 10.94 49.89 9.33
CA LYS A 5 10.68 50.31 10.71
C LYS A 5 10.54 49.10 11.62
N LYS A 6 11.56 48.95 12.47
CA LYS A 6 11.61 48.06 13.64
C LYS A 6 10.75 48.69 14.74
N ILE A 7 9.91 47.90 15.40
CA ILE A 7 9.31 48.28 16.68
C ILE A 7 9.99 47.43 17.74
N SER A 8 10.82 48.11 18.53
CA SER A 8 11.45 47.63 19.75
C SER A 8 10.59 48.11 20.92
N VAL A 9 10.15 47.21 21.79
CA VAL A 9 9.77 47.58 23.16
C VAL A 9 10.42 46.58 24.11
N LEU A 10 11.37 47.14 24.86
CA LEU A 10 12.09 46.62 25.99
C LEU A 10 11.19 46.63 27.22
N ALA A 11 11.12 45.54 27.98
CA ALA A 11 10.85 45.60 29.41
C ALA A 11 11.44 44.37 30.11
N MET A 12 12.45 44.65 30.94
CA MET A 12 13.22 43.72 31.75
C MET A 12 12.85 44.01 33.20
N ALA A 13 12.39 43.02 33.97
CA ALA A 13 12.22 43.13 35.41
C ALA A 13 12.32 41.76 36.11
N ILE A 14 13.53 41.51 36.62
CA ILE A 14 13.92 41.02 37.96
C ILE A 14 13.18 39.81 38.57
N ALA A 15 14.01 38.82 38.91
CA ALA A 15 13.72 37.54 39.54
C ALA A 15 13.19 37.63 40.98
N LEU A 16 12.29 36.70 41.31
CA LEU A 16 12.05 36.22 42.67
C LEU A 16 12.16 34.69 42.64
N VAL A 17 13.20 34.16 43.28
CA VAL A 17 13.43 32.73 43.49
C VAL A 17 12.58 32.30 44.70
N SER A 18 11.59 31.45 44.46
CA SER A 18 10.93 30.67 45.51
C SER A 18 11.32 29.20 45.34
N VAL A 19 12.08 28.69 46.31
CA VAL A 19 12.41 27.27 46.42
C VAL A 19 11.18 26.55 46.98
N ALA A 20 10.49 25.78 46.15
CA ALA A 20 9.48 24.83 46.59
C ALA A 20 10.11 23.43 46.71
N PRO A 21 9.80 22.65 47.76
CA PRO A 21 10.32 21.30 47.89
C PRO A 21 9.70 20.39 46.82
N SER A 22 10.57 19.72 46.05
CA SER A 22 10.18 18.68 45.10
C SER A 22 9.58 17.48 45.85
N PHE A 23 8.26 17.36 45.84
CA PHE A 23 7.63 16.06 46.02
C PHE A 23 7.79 15.26 44.73
N ALA A 24 8.71 14.30 44.75
CA ALA A 24 8.82 13.29 43.72
C ALA A 24 7.55 12.40 43.78
N ALA A 25 6.55 12.73 42.97
CA ALA A 25 5.46 11.82 42.69
C ALA A 25 6.01 10.69 41.79
N GLU A 26 6.15 9.50 42.35
CA GLU A 26 6.50 8.31 41.59
C GLU A 26 5.36 8.02 40.60
N ALA A 27 5.62 8.26 39.31
CA ALA A 27 4.67 7.97 38.25
C ALA A 27 4.28 6.49 38.30
N PRO A 28 2.99 6.14 38.10
CA PRO A 28 2.60 4.74 38.02
C PRO A 28 3.41 4.10 36.90
N LYS A 29 4.21 3.09 37.24
CA LYS A 29 4.81 2.20 36.26
C LYS A 29 3.65 1.51 35.56
N THR A 30 3.27 2.03 34.40
CA THR A 30 2.43 1.32 33.46
C THR A 30 3.21 0.09 33.06
N ASP A 31 2.84 -1.05 33.64
CA ASP A 31 3.23 -2.35 33.13
C ASP A 31 2.79 -2.36 31.67
N ALA A 32 3.77 -2.19 30.78
CA ALA A 32 3.61 -2.36 29.36
C ALA A 32 3.26 -3.85 29.17
N LYS A 33 1.96 -4.14 29.27
CA LYS A 33 1.37 -5.41 28.89
C LYS A 33 1.85 -5.66 27.47
N LYS A 34 2.83 -6.57 27.31
CA LYS A 34 3.25 -7.07 26.01
C LYS A 34 1.97 -7.34 25.24
N ALA A 35 1.75 -6.60 24.16
CA ALA A 35 0.66 -6.85 23.23
C ALA A 35 0.73 -8.34 22.91
N GLY A 36 -0.27 -9.10 23.35
CA GLY A 36 -0.32 -10.53 23.12
C GLY A 36 -0.17 -10.74 21.63
N ALA A 37 0.79 -11.58 21.23
CA ALA A 37 0.91 -12.00 19.85
C ALA A 37 -0.47 -12.49 19.41
N GLU A 38 -1.06 -11.78 18.45
CA GLU A 38 -2.35 -12.12 17.86
C GLU A 38 -2.28 -13.59 17.44
N ALA A 39 -3.22 -14.42 17.89
CA ALA A 39 -3.21 -15.83 17.57
C ALA A 39 -3.10 -16.00 16.04
N PRO A 40 -2.30 -16.95 15.54
CA PRO A 40 -2.06 -17.07 14.11
C PRO A 40 -3.37 -17.25 13.36
N LYS A 41 -3.65 -16.30 12.46
CA LYS A 41 -4.86 -16.26 11.62
C LYS A 41 -5.03 -17.59 10.87
N ALA A 42 -6.15 -18.28 11.06
CA ALA A 42 -6.35 -19.64 10.54
C ALA A 42 -6.19 -19.73 9.01
N TRP A 43 -6.62 -18.69 8.28
CA TRP A 43 -6.48 -18.58 6.82
C TRP A 43 -5.05 -18.35 6.33
N MET A 44 -4.10 -18.08 7.22
CA MET A 44 -2.67 -17.94 6.90
C MET A 44 -1.93 -19.29 6.96
N ASN A 45 -2.62 -20.39 7.30
CA ASN A 45 -2.04 -21.72 7.31
C ASN A 45 -1.77 -22.22 5.87
N LYS A 46 -0.49 -22.21 5.48
CA LYS A 46 -0.03 -22.68 4.16
C LYS A 46 -0.20 -24.18 3.90
N LYS A 47 -0.58 -24.98 4.92
CA LYS A 47 -0.90 -26.41 4.76
C LYS A 47 -2.31 -26.66 4.23
N LEU A 48 -3.19 -25.65 4.26
CA LEU A 48 -4.55 -25.72 3.73
C LEU A 48 -4.55 -25.30 2.25
N THR A 49 -5.51 -25.83 1.49
CA THR A 49 -5.76 -25.40 0.10
C THR A 49 -6.17 -23.92 0.03
N PRO A 50 -5.97 -23.24 -1.10
CA PRO A 50 -6.48 -21.88 -1.32
C PRO A 50 -7.98 -21.76 -1.02
N GLU A 51 -8.78 -22.76 -1.40
CA GLU A 51 -10.22 -22.80 -1.21
C GLU A 51 -10.55 -22.84 0.29
N GLN A 52 -9.93 -23.74 1.06
CA GLN A 52 -10.12 -23.83 2.51
C GLN A 52 -9.70 -22.53 3.22
N ARG A 53 -8.57 -21.93 2.81
CA ARG A 53 -8.12 -20.64 3.37
C ARG A 53 -9.11 -19.52 3.05
N THR A 54 -9.68 -19.53 1.85
CA THR A 54 -10.70 -18.57 1.41
C THR A 54 -11.98 -18.70 2.22
N GLU A 55 -12.49 -19.93 2.42
CA GLU A 55 -13.68 -20.17 3.26
C GLU A 55 -13.49 -19.69 4.70
N LEU A 56 -12.30 -19.88 5.27
CA LEU A 56 -11.98 -19.40 6.61
C LEU A 56 -11.98 -17.87 6.69
N VAL A 57 -11.31 -17.19 5.75
CA VAL A 57 -11.22 -15.72 5.81
C VAL A 57 -12.53 -15.04 5.44
N LEU A 58 -13.35 -15.61 4.54
CA LEU A 58 -14.66 -15.05 4.16
C LEU A 58 -15.67 -15.01 5.32
N LYS A 59 -15.53 -15.92 6.29
CA LYS A 59 -16.33 -15.94 7.52
C LYS A 59 -15.97 -14.79 8.46
N GLU A 60 -14.73 -14.32 8.39
CA GLU A 60 -14.20 -13.24 9.22
C GLU A 60 -14.37 -11.86 8.60
N MET A 61 -14.75 -11.78 7.32
CA MET A 61 -14.96 -10.51 6.60
C MET A 61 -16.33 -9.91 6.90
N THR A 62 -16.35 -8.58 7.09
CA THR A 62 -17.59 -7.80 7.02
C THR A 62 -18.10 -7.68 5.58
N MET A 63 -19.34 -7.24 5.39
CA MET A 63 -19.86 -6.97 4.05
C MET A 63 -19.05 -5.87 3.34
N ASP A 64 -18.70 -4.80 4.03
CA ASP A 64 -17.90 -3.70 3.47
C ASP A 64 -16.52 -4.18 3.02
N GLU A 65 -15.88 -5.07 3.79
CA GLU A 65 -14.60 -5.67 3.41
C GLU A 65 -14.72 -6.54 2.15
N LYS A 66 -15.83 -7.27 1.98
CA LYS A 66 -16.10 -8.04 0.75
C LYS A 66 -16.32 -7.11 -0.45
N LEU A 67 -17.12 -6.06 -0.29
CA LEU A 67 -17.37 -5.06 -1.33
C LEU A 67 -16.07 -4.36 -1.76
N LYS A 68 -15.19 -4.08 -0.79
CA LYS A 68 -13.88 -3.49 -1.05
C LYS A 68 -13.02 -4.32 -2.00
N LEU A 69 -13.04 -5.65 -1.86
CA LEU A 69 -12.24 -6.55 -2.71
C LEU A 69 -12.76 -6.69 -4.14
N VAL A 70 -14.00 -6.29 -4.41
CA VAL A 70 -14.60 -6.36 -5.76
C VAL A 70 -14.69 -4.99 -6.43
N PHE A 71 -14.14 -3.94 -5.81
CA PHE A 71 -14.10 -2.60 -6.38
C PHE A 71 -12.67 -2.22 -6.77
N GLY A 72 -12.44 -2.14 -8.09
CA GLY A 72 -11.16 -1.74 -8.67
C GLY A 72 -11.06 -0.24 -8.95
N TYR A 73 -9.84 0.27 -8.86
CA TYR A 73 -9.46 1.64 -9.19
C TYR A 73 -8.45 1.62 -10.34
N PHE A 74 -8.39 2.72 -11.08
CA PHE A 74 -7.34 2.89 -12.06
C PHE A 74 -5.99 3.10 -11.36
N GLY A 75 -4.97 2.36 -11.78
CA GLY A 75 -3.66 2.34 -11.13
C GLY A 75 -2.77 3.54 -11.47
N THR A 76 -3.17 4.36 -12.46
CA THR A 76 -2.48 5.57 -12.89
C THR A 76 -3.41 6.79 -12.87
N ASP A 77 -2.82 7.99 -12.86
CA ASP A 77 -3.61 9.22 -12.94
C ASP A 77 -4.29 9.32 -14.31
N ALA A 78 -5.56 9.72 -14.31
CA ALA A 78 -6.33 9.95 -15.54
C ALA A 78 -6.95 11.36 -15.53
N PRO A 79 -6.17 12.41 -15.86
CA PRO A 79 -6.66 13.78 -15.91
C PRO A 79 -7.87 13.94 -16.84
N TRP A 80 -7.92 13.17 -17.94
CA TRP A 80 -9.03 13.17 -18.90
C TRP A 80 -10.36 12.65 -18.33
N LYS A 81 -10.33 12.01 -17.16
CA LYS A 81 -11.51 11.56 -16.40
C LYS A 81 -11.66 12.28 -15.05
N ASN A 82 -10.90 13.35 -14.82
CA ASN A 82 -10.79 14.01 -13.52
C ASN A 82 -10.52 13.01 -12.37
N PHE A 83 -9.68 12.00 -12.64
CA PHE A 83 -9.41 10.91 -11.73
C PHE A 83 -7.95 10.92 -11.28
N LYS A 84 -7.74 10.74 -9.98
CA LYS A 84 -6.44 10.56 -9.35
C LYS A 84 -6.34 9.16 -8.80
N ARG A 85 -5.22 8.48 -9.07
CA ARG A 85 -5.01 7.12 -8.57
C ARG A 85 -4.95 7.11 -7.05
N PRO A 86 -5.31 5.98 -6.41
CA PRO A 86 -4.91 5.70 -5.04
C PRO A 86 -3.42 5.93 -4.81
N VAL A 87 -3.06 6.56 -3.70
CA VAL A 87 -1.65 6.83 -3.34
C VAL A 87 -0.88 5.53 -3.19
N GLU A 88 -1.55 4.50 -2.67
CA GLU A 88 -1.01 3.15 -2.48
C GLU A 88 -0.80 2.38 -3.80
N SER A 89 -1.39 2.83 -4.92
CA SER A 89 -1.10 2.25 -6.23
C SER A 89 0.36 2.49 -6.62
N HIS A 90 0.95 1.55 -7.36
CA HIS A 90 2.24 1.78 -7.97
C HIS A 90 2.11 2.80 -9.12
N PRO A 91 3.11 3.68 -9.30
CA PRO A 91 3.16 4.54 -10.49
C PRO A 91 2.98 3.70 -11.74
N GLN A 92 2.04 4.11 -12.60
CA GLN A 92 1.77 3.48 -13.89
C GLN A 92 1.37 1.99 -13.83
N SER A 93 0.81 1.56 -12.70
CA SER A 93 0.01 0.32 -12.62
C SER A 93 -1.24 0.47 -13.49
N ALA A 94 -1.74 -0.64 -14.07
CA ALA A 94 -2.97 -0.64 -14.84
C ALA A 94 -4.19 -0.53 -13.90
N GLY A 95 -4.22 -1.38 -12.87
CA GLY A 95 -5.29 -1.46 -11.89
C GLY A 95 -4.79 -1.49 -10.46
N PHE A 96 -5.70 -1.24 -9.54
CA PHE A 96 -5.46 -1.32 -8.10
C PHE A 96 -6.74 -1.72 -7.37
N VAL A 97 -6.63 -2.68 -6.44
CA VAL A 97 -7.71 -3.07 -5.52
C VAL A 97 -7.20 -2.96 -4.09
N TYR A 98 -7.96 -2.29 -3.22
CA TYR A 98 -7.61 -2.22 -1.81
C TYR A 98 -7.76 -3.58 -1.13
N GLY A 99 -6.77 -3.94 -0.32
CA GLY A 99 -6.82 -5.09 0.56
C GLY A 99 -7.58 -4.83 1.86
N ILE A 100 -7.47 -5.79 2.78
CA ILE A 100 -8.09 -5.77 4.11
C ILE A 100 -6.96 -5.90 5.15
N PRO A 101 -6.37 -4.77 5.63
CA PRO A 101 -5.25 -4.79 6.57
C PRO A 101 -5.54 -5.54 7.87
N ARG A 102 -6.78 -5.42 8.40
CA ARG A 102 -7.22 -6.14 9.61
C ARG A 102 -7.05 -7.65 9.47
N LEU A 103 -7.36 -8.20 8.30
CA LEU A 103 -7.24 -9.64 8.01
C LEU A 103 -5.86 -10.02 7.45
N GLY A 104 -4.95 -9.05 7.26
CA GLY A 104 -3.64 -9.28 6.64
C GLY A 104 -3.70 -9.54 5.14
N ILE A 105 -4.76 -9.11 4.46
CA ILE A 105 -4.90 -9.22 3.01
C ILE A 105 -4.26 -8.00 2.36
N PRO A 106 -3.24 -8.16 1.50
CA PRO A 106 -2.55 -7.04 0.86
C PRO A 106 -3.44 -6.39 -0.21
N ASN A 107 -3.06 -5.18 -0.64
CA ASN A 107 -3.62 -4.60 -1.85
C ASN A 107 -3.22 -5.45 -3.06
N LEU A 108 -4.04 -5.39 -4.12
CA LEU A 108 -3.69 -5.93 -5.43
C LEU A 108 -3.24 -4.80 -6.33
N TRP A 109 -2.10 -4.99 -6.99
CA TRP A 109 -1.59 -4.13 -8.04
C TRP A 109 -1.61 -4.93 -9.33
N GLU A 110 -2.25 -4.38 -10.36
CA GLU A 110 -2.51 -5.08 -11.61
C GLU A 110 -1.75 -4.41 -12.75
N ALA A 111 -1.13 -5.21 -13.61
CA ALA A 111 -0.48 -4.76 -14.84
C ALA A 111 -1.09 -5.51 -16.03
N ASP A 112 -1.17 -4.85 -17.19
CA ASP A 112 -1.43 -5.56 -18.45
C ASP A 112 -0.23 -6.44 -18.78
N ALA A 113 -0.44 -7.60 -19.41
CA ALA A 113 0.69 -8.49 -19.63
C ALA A 113 0.57 -9.50 -20.78
N GLY A 114 0.01 -9.13 -21.93
CA GLY A 114 -0.16 -10.09 -23.04
C GLY A 114 1.14 -10.52 -23.74
N VAL A 115 2.20 -9.69 -23.68
CA VAL A 115 3.46 -9.87 -24.42
C VAL A 115 4.65 -9.31 -23.64
N GLY A 116 4.60 -9.35 -22.31
CA GLY A 116 5.51 -8.61 -21.42
C GLY A 116 4.73 -7.75 -20.43
N VAL A 117 5.35 -7.40 -19.30
CA VAL A 117 4.73 -6.57 -18.26
C VAL A 117 4.61 -5.12 -18.74
N ALA A 118 3.38 -4.61 -18.86
CA ALA A 118 3.16 -3.24 -19.29
C ALA A 118 3.39 -2.25 -18.14
N SER A 119 3.92 -1.07 -18.50
CA SER A 119 3.87 0.14 -17.68
C SER A 119 2.96 1.14 -18.38
N GLN A 120 1.93 1.64 -17.71
CA GLN A 120 1.06 2.67 -18.29
C GLN A 120 1.86 3.91 -18.69
N GLY A 121 1.38 4.66 -19.69
CA GLY A 121 2.06 5.86 -20.16
C GLY A 121 2.23 6.93 -19.07
N GLY A 122 3.33 7.69 -19.12
CA GLY A 122 3.65 8.72 -18.14
C GLY A 122 5.16 8.98 -18.00
N PRO A 123 5.57 9.87 -17.08
CA PRO A 123 6.96 10.29 -16.94
C PRO A 123 7.90 9.21 -16.38
N ASP A 124 7.38 8.24 -15.61
CA ASP A 124 8.18 7.29 -14.81
C ASP A 124 8.10 5.85 -15.33
N VAL A 125 7.91 5.66 -16.66
CA VAL A 125 7.66 4.35 -17.26
C VAL A 125 8.76 3.34 -16.90
N ARG A 126 8.36 2.13 -16.54
CA ARG A 126 9.29 1.01 -16.29
C ARG A 126 9.50 0.22 -17.58
N GLY A 127 10.76 -0.05 -17.90
CA GLY A 127 11.12 -0.93 -19.02
C GLY A 127 10.83 -2.39 -18.69
N ALA A 128 10.33 -3.13 -19.68
CA ALA A 128 10.11 -4.57 -19.64
C ALA A 128 10.45 -5.19 -20.99
N THR A 129 10.73 -6.50 -21.01
CA THR A 129 10.97 -7.23 -22.26
C THR A 129 9.70 -7.33 -23.08
N ALA A 130 9.74 -6.85 -24.32
CA ALA A 130 8.67 -7.05 -25.29
C ALA A 130 8.83 -8.40 -26.00
N LEU A 131 7.89 -9.31 -25.78
CA LEU A 131 7.82 -10.62 -26.43
C LEU A 131 7.11 -10.55 -27.80
N PRO A 132 7.24 -11.58 -28.64
CA PRO A 132 6.42 -11.73 -29.83
C PRO A 132 4.93 -11.68 -29.51
N SER A 133 4.13 -11.19 -30.46
CA SER A 133 2.67 -11.15 -30.33
C SER A 133 2.08 -12.54 -30.09
N GLY A 134 0.91 -12.63 -29.46
CA GLY A 134 0.25 -13.91 -29.22
C GLY A 134 0.06 -14.74 -30.50
N ILE A 135 -0.22 -14.10 -31.64
CA ILE A 135 -0.32 -14.78 -32.95
C ILE A 135 1.04 -15.28 -33.46
N ALA A 136 2.13 -14.54 -33.24
CA ALA A 136 3.48 -14.99 -33.60
C ALA A 136 3.91 -16.18 -32.72
N THR A 137 3.63 -16.13 -31.43
CA THR A 137 3.86 -17.25 -30.50
C THR A 137 3.04 -18.47 -30.91
N ALA A 138 1.76 -18.30 -31.25
CA ALA A 138 0.90 -19.40 -31.71
C ALA A 138 1.39 -20.01 -33.04
N ALA A 139 1.88 -19.18 -33.98
CA ALA A 139 2.40 -19.63 -35.27
C ALA A 139 3.64 -20.53 -35.17
N THR A 140 4.30 -20.59 -34.00
CA THR A 140 5.39 -21.54 -33.75
C THR A 140 4.89 -22.98 -33.58
N TRP A 141 3.62 -23.17 -33.18
CA TRP A 141 3.05 -24.45 -32.76
C TRP A 141 3.87 -25.17 -31.68
N ASP A 142 4.66 -24.44 -30.90
CA ASP A 142 5.52 -24.99 -29.85
C ASP A 142 5.03 -24.59 -28.45
N LEU A 143 4.51 -25.57 -27.72
CA LEU A 143 4.07 -25.38 -26.34
C LEU A 143 5.23 -24.93 -25.44
N LYS A 144 6.46 -25.39 -25.67
CA LYS A 144 7.61 -25.03 -24.82
C LYS A 144 7.90 -23.54 -24.92
N THR A 145 7.91 -22.99 -26.12
CA THR A 145 8.05 -21.55 -26.37
C THR A 145 6.94 -20.75 -25.69
N ALA A 146 5.68 -21.19 -25.79
CA ALA A 146 4.55 -20.52 -25.12
C ALA A 146 4.69 -20.52 -23.58
N TYR A 147 5.07 -21.65 -22.98
CA TYR A 147 5.32 -21.74 -21.54
C TYR A 147 6.51 -20.88 -21.10
N ALA A 148 7.59 -20.87 -21.87
CA ALA A 148 8.76 -20.04 -21.58
C ALA A 148 8.42 -18.54 -21.65
N GLY A 149 7.61 -18.14 -22.62
CA GLY A 149 7.10 -16.77 -22.72
C GLY A 149 6.27 -16.37 -21.50
N GLY A 150 5.30 -17.21 -21.12
CA GLY A 150 4.46 -16.96 -19.95
C GLY A 150 5.23 -16.97 -18.62
N ALA A 151 6.27 -17.78 -18.48
CA ALA A 151 7.11 -17.82 -17.28
C ALA A 151 8.11 -16.65 -17.18
N MET A 152 8.41 -15.97 -18.30
CA MET A 152 9.25 -14.77 -18.32
C MET A 152 8.51 -13.54 -17.82
N ILE A 153 7.21 -13.45 -18.16
CA ILE A 153 6.29 -12.39 -17.73
C ILE A 153 6.01 -12.50 -16.23
#